data_AF-A0A4P8IK07-F1
#
_entry.id   AF-A0A4P8IK07-F1
#
_cell.length_a   1.000
_cell.length_b   1.000
_cell.length_c   1.000
_cell.angle_alpha   90.00
_cell.angle_beta   90.00
_cell.angle_gamma   90.00
#
_symmetry.space_group_name_H-M   'P 1'
#
loop_
_entity.id
_entity.type
_entity.pdbx_description
1 polymer ?
#
loop_
_entity_poly.entity_id
_entity_poly.type
_entity_poly.pdbx_seq_one_letter_code
_entity_poly.pdbx_strand_id
1 'polypeptide(L)'
;MKRNPKLRGIPVFNFIQEGVEAAAEASDFIIQKDQGSFEDYINKKAKELDHYILAIEKGDDVSYAAGEVHLVLAESDQFYLDAEFYFKDKAAKWVKKAVRGKAINIAWAFTQEYQQAIKEKKKITFDYERPTPC
;
A
#
# COMPACT_ATOMS: atom_id res chain seq x y z
N MET A 1 66.85 17.89 13.06
CA MET A 1 65.98 17.00 12.24
C MET A 1 65.34 16.00 13.20
N LYS A 2 64.04 15.72 13.27
CA LYS A 2 62.96 15.76 12.26
C LYS A 2 61.66 16.25 12.91
N ARG A 3 60.88 17.03 12.14
CA ARG A 3 59.50 17.45 12.46
C ARG A 3 58.58 16.24 12.28
N ASN A 4 57.66 16.01 13.20
CA ASN A 4 56.53 15.09 12.99
C ASN A 4 55.30 15.94 12.61
N PRO A 5 54.67 15.74 11.44
CA PRO A 5 53.55 16.55 11.01
C PRO A 5 52.26 16.08 11.70
N LYS A 6 51.53 17.04 12.26
CA LYS A 6 50.13 16.89 12.66
C LYS A 6 49.32 16.38 11.46
N LEU A 7 48.81 15.17 11.54
CA LEU A 7 47.73 14.70 10.67
C LEU A 7 46.48 15.50 11.04
N ARG A 8 46.16 16.49 10.21
CA ARG A 8 44.87 17.18 10.22
C ARG A 8 43.80 16.14 9.90
N GLY A 9 42.88 15.91 10.83
CA GLY A 9 41.65 15.17 10.57
C GLY A 9 40.86 15.88 9.49
N ILE A 10 40.74 15.24 8.33
CA ILE A 10 39.89 15.69 7.22
C ILE A 10 38.43 15.41 7.63
N PRO A 11 37.49 16.34 7.43
CA PRO A 11 36.11 16.23 7.90
C PRO A 11 35.30 15.32 6.98
N VAL A 12 35.56 14.01 7.03
CA VAL A 12 34.81 13.02 6.23
C VAL A 12 33.45 12.72 6.87
N PHE A 13 33.30 12.91 8.19
CA PHE A 13 32.08 12.61 8.93
C PHE A 13 30.89 13.53 8.56
N ASN A 14 31.11 14.81 8.29
CA ASN A 14 30.00 15.74 7.98
C ASN A 14 29.35 15.44 6.62
N PHE A 15 30.13 15.04 5.61
CA PHE A 15 29.61 14.75 4.27
C PHE A 15 28.77 13.46 4.21
N ILE A 16 29.11 12.46 5.03
CA ILE A 16 28.33 11.21 5.11
C ILE A 16 26.99 11.49 5.81
N GLN A 17 26.99 12.34 6.84
CA GLN A 17 25.78 12.69 7.58
C GLN A 17 24.81 13.53 6.72
N GLU A 18 25.32 14.55 6.02
CA GLU A 18 24.53 15.37 5.09
C GLU A 18 23.92 14.54 3.94
N GLY A 19 24.63 13.53 3.43
CA GLY A 19 24.11 12.64 2.39
C GLY A 19 23.01 11.69 2.87
N VAL A 20 23.08 11.24 4.13
CA VAL A 20 22.03 10.40 4.75
C VAL A 20 20.79 11.23 5.08
N GLU A 21 20.98 12.46 5.58
CA GLU A 21 19.89 13.40 5.87
C GLU A 21 19.15 13.82 4.59
N ALA A 22 19.87 14.16 3.51
CA ALA A 22 19.24 14.49 2.22
C ALA A 22 18.50 13.29 1.59
N ALA A 23 18.98 12.06 1.76
CA ALA A 23 18.30 10.86 1.30
C ALA A 23 17.03 10.56 2.12
N ALA A 24 17.07 10.82 3.43
CA ALA A 24 15.90 10.71 4.30
C ALA A 24 14.84 11.77 3.95
N GLU A 25 15.23 13.02 3.75
CA GLU A 25 14.33 14.10 3.33
C GLU A 25 13.68 13.84 1.97
N ALA A 26 14.45 13.32 0.99
CA ALA A 26 13.91 12.92 -0.30
C ALA A 26 12.93 11.74 -0.18
N SER A 27 13.23 10.76 0.68
CA SER A 27 12.34 9.63 0.97
C SER A 27 11.05 10.10 1.62
N ASP A 28 11.14 10.95 2.63
CA ASP A 28 9.98 11.50 3.34
C ASP A 28 9.12 12.37 2.40
N PHE A 29 9.75 13.14 1.51
CA PHE A 29 9.04 13.93 0.50
C PHE A 29 8.31 13.04 -0.53
N ILE A 30 8.92 11.93 -0.96
CA ILE A 30 8.27 10.97 -1.87
C ILE A 30 7.09 10.29 -1.16
N ILE A 31 7.25 9.89 0.10
CA ILE A 31 6.18 9.29 0.90
C ILE A 31 5.03 10.29 1.08
N GLN A 32 5.31 11.55 1.40
CA GLN A 32 4.28 12.59 1.56
C GLN A 32 3.52 12.87 0.27
N LYS A 33 4.18 12.80 -0.89
CA LYS A 33 3.53 13.01 -2.19
C LYS A 33 2.59 11.88 -2.60
N ASP A 34 2.79 10.68 -2.06
CA ASP A 34 2.00 9.51 -2.42
C ASP A 34 0.84 9.24 -1.44
N GLN A 35 0.77 10.01 -0.35
CA GLN A 35 -0.37 10.04 0.56
C GLN A 35 -1.63 10.56 -0.14
N GLY A 36 -2.78 9.98 0.19
CA GLY A 36 -4.06 10.40 -0.35
C GLY A 36 -5.25 10.00 0.52
N SER A 37 -6.42 10.01 -0.11
CA SER A 37 -7.65 9.46 0.47
C SER A 37 -7.64 7.92 0.46
N PHE A 38 -8.65 7.31 1.08
CA PHE A 38 -8.85 5.87 0.94
C PHE A 38 -9.13 5.47 -0.51
N GLU A 39 -9.93 6.27 -1.21
CA GLU A 39 -10.31 6.09 -2.60
C GLU A 39 -9.08 6.15 -3.51
N ASP A 40 -8.15 7.10 -3.30
CA ASP A 40 -6.90 7.17 -4.05
C ASP A 40 -6.07 5.89 -3.89
N TYR A 41 -6.01 5.35 -2.68
CA TYR A 41 -5.29 4.10 -2.41
C TYR A 41 -5.94 2.91 -3.12
N ILE A 42 -7.28 2.80 -3.06
CA ILE A 42 -8.02 1.74 -3.77
C ILE A 42 -7.81 1.88 -5.28
N ASN A 43 -7.87 3.09 -5.84
CA ASN A 43 -7.63 3.35 -7.25
C ASN A 43 -6.21 2.94 -7.70
N LYS A 44 -5.19 3.21 -6.88
CA LYS A 44 -3.81 2.72 -7.13
C LYS A 44 -3.73 1.20 -7.17
N LYS A 45 -4.60 0.51 -6.41
CA LYS A 45 -4.68 -0.95 -6.33
C LYS A 45 -5.65 -1.60 -7.30
N ALA A 46 -6.54 -0.82 -7.91
CA ALA A 46 -7.58 -1.33 -8.80
C ALA A 46 -7.01 -2.21 -9.92
N LYS A 47 -5.95 -1.76 -10.59
CA LYS A 47 -5.30 -2.54 -11.65
C LYS A 47 -4.79 -3.92 -11.19
N GLU A 48 -4.27 -4.02 -9.96
CA GLU A 48 -3.80 -5.30 -9.39
C GLU A 48 -4.99 -6.22 -9.06
N LEU A 49 -6.05 -5.65 -8.48
CA LEU A 49 -7.28 -6.37 -8.12
C LEU A 49 -8.04 -6.85 -9.37
N ASP A 50 -8.13 -6.03 -10.40
CA ASP A 50 -8.73 -6.38 -11.69
C ASP A 50 -7.98 -7.54 -12.34
N HIS A 51 -6.64 -7.50 -12.32
CA HIS A 51 -5.84 -8.60 -12.83
C HIS A 51 -6.07 -9.89 -12.07
N TYR A 52 -6.21 -9.80 -10.74
CA TYR A 52 -6.52 -10.95 -9.90
C TYR A 52 -7.90 -11.55 -10.25
N ILE A 53 -8.94 -10.71 -10.36
CA ILE A 53 -10.29 -11.14 -10.74
C ILE A 53 -10.28 -11.85 -12.10
N LEU A 54 -9.67 -11.23 -13.11
CA LEU A 54 -9.60 -11.79 -14.47
C LEU A 54 -8.80 -13.10 -14.52
N ALA A 55 -7.74 -13.22 -13.71
CA ALA A 55 -6.96 -14.45 -13.60
C ALA A 55 -7.79 -15.59 -12.99
N ILE A 56 -8.62 -15.31 -11.98
CA ILE A 56 -9.54 -16.28 -11.39
C ILE A 56 -10.63 -16.67 -12.38
N GLU A 57 -11.27 -15.72 -13.07
CA GLU A 57 -12.30 -16.02 -14.07
C GLU A 57 -11.76 -16.96 -15.17
N LYS A 58 -10.54 -16.69 -15.65
CA LYS A 58 -9.89 -17.51 -16.67
C LYS A 58 -9.41 -18.87 -16.16
N GLY A 59 -8.85 -18.92 -14.95
CA GLY A 59 -8.23 -20.12 -14.38
C GLY A 59 -9.22 -21.12 -13.82
N ASP A 60 -10.27 -20.64 -13.16
CA ASP A 60 -11.25 -21.47 -12.45
C ASP A 60 -12.56 -21.62 -13.24
N ASP A 61 -12.67 -21.01 -14.44
CA ASP A 61 -13.86 -21.08 -15.31
C ASP A 61 -15.13 -20.61 -14.56
N VAL A 62 -14.98 -19.49 -13.86
CA VAL A 62 -16.01 -18.81 -13.06
C VAL A 62 -16.25 -17.40 -13.61
N SER A 63 -17.37 -16.78 -13.23
CA SER A 63 -17.70 -15.40 -13.58
C SER A 63 -17.85 -14.54 -12.34
N TYR A 64 -17.20 -13.39 -12.32
CA TYR A 64 -17.28 -12.41 -11.25
C TYR A 64 -18.71 -11.88 -11.11
N ALA A 65 -19.16 -11.73 -9.86
CA ALA A 65 -20.50 -11.30 -9.53
C ALA A 65 -20.52 -10.08 -8.61
N ALA A 66 -19.68 -10.06 -7.58
CA ALA A 66 -19.58 -8.96 -6.63
C ALA A 66 -18.27 -9.03 -5.85
N GLY A 67 -17.89 -7.94 -5.19
CA GLY A 67 -16.75 -7.94 -4.30
C GLY A 67 -16.77 -6.78 -3.35
N GLU A 68 -16.03 -6.94 -2.26
CA GLU A 68 -15.81 -5.93 -1.24
C GLU A 68 -14.31 -5.81 -1.00
N VAL A 69 -13.82 -4.58 -0.92
CA VAL A 69 -12.45 -4.29 -0.51
C VAL A 69 -12.48 -3.53 0.81
N HIS A 70 -11.58 -3.91 1.70
CA HIS A 70 -11.50 -3.37 3.03
C HIS A 70 -10.10 -2.84 3.31
N LEU A 71 -10.05 -1.66 3.92
CA LEU A 71 -8.84 -1.17 4.58
C LEU A 71 -9.00 -1.42 6.06
N VAL A 72 -8.19 -2.33 6.61
CA VAL A 72 -8.32 -2.80 7.98
C VAL A 72 -7.13 -2.34 8.81
N LEU A 73 -7.41 -1.66 9.91
CA LEU A 73 -6.42 -1.27 10.91
C LEU A 73 -5.85 -2.53 11.57
N ALA A 74 -4.53 -2.66 11.52
CA ALA A 74 -3.76 -3.65 12.28
C ALA A 74 -3.14 -2.98 13.52
N GLU A 75 -2.38 -3.76 14.28
CA GLU A 75 -1.63 -3.22 15.42
C GLU A 75 -0.55 -2.21 14.97
N SER A 76 -0.11 -1.35 15.89
CA SER A 76 1.06 -0.48 15.71
C SER A 76 0.98 0.50 14.52
N ASP A 77 -0.17 1.16 14.32
CA ASP A 77 -0.37 2.16 13.26
C ASP A 77 -0.11 1.62 11.85
N GLN A 78 -0.40 0.34 11.65
CA GLN A 78 -0.40 -0.30 10.34
C GLN A 78 -1.82 -0.57 9.87
N PHE A 79 -1.97 -0.70 8.56
CA PHE A 79 -3.19 -1.21 7.95
C PHE A 79 -2.85 -2.18 6.83
N TYR A 80 -3.81 -3.03 6.47
CA TYR A 80 -3.72 -3.88 5.29
C TYR A 80 -5.00 -3.78 4.45
N LEU A 81 -4.85 -4.10 3.16
CA LEU A 81 -5.98 -4.29 2.26
C LEU A 81 -6.46 -5.74 2.36
N ASP A 82 -7.76 -5.94 2.52
CA ASP A 82 -8.43 -7.25 2.52
C ASP A 82 -9.53 -7.20 1.47
N ALA A 83 -9.52 -8.09 0.49
CA ALA A 83 -10.53 -8.11 -0.56
C ALA A 83 -11.23 -9.47 -0.60
N GLU A 84 -12.55 -9.44 -0.67
CA GLU A 84 -13.41 -10.60 -0.81
C GLU A 84 -14.18 -10.50 -2.12
N PHE A 85 -14.02 -11.52 -2.97
CA PHE A 85 -14.60 -11.57 -4.30
C PHE A 85 -15.51 -12.79 -4.42
N TYR A 86 -16.68 -12.56 -5.00
CA TYR A 86 -17.74 -13.53 -5.17
C TYR A 86 -17.95 -13.79 -6.66
N PHE A 87 -17.89 -15.07 -7.02
CA PHE A 87 -18.02 -15.56 -8.38
C PHE A 87 -19.14 -16.59 -8.48
N LYS A 88 -19.59 -16.87 -9.70
CA LYS A 88 -20.47 -17.99 -10.02
C LYS A 88 -19.78 -18.95 -10.98
N ASP A 89 -19.83 -20.24 -10.67
CA ASP A 89 -19.40 -21.29 -11.58
C ASP A 89 -20.46 -21.57 -12.67
N LYS A 90 -20.17 -22.51 -13.58
CA LYS A 90 -21.10 -22.96 -14.63
C LYS A 90 -22.41 -23.56 -14.11
N ALA A 91 -22.44 -24.04 -12.86
CA ALA A 91 -23.63 -24.55 -12.20
C ALA A 91 -24.36 -23.46 -11.40
N ALA A 92 -23.98 -22.18 -11.57
CA ALA A 92 -24.48 -21.02 -10.83
C ALA A 92 -24.26 -21.11 -9.31
N LYS A 93 -23.31 -21.92 -8.85
CA LYS A 93 -22.91 -21.99 -7.44
C LYS A 93 -21.95 -20.86 -7.11
N TRP A 94 -22.10 -20.33 -5.91
CA TRP A 94 -21.24 -19.27 -5.40
C TRP A 94 -19.85 -19.80 -5.04
N VAL A 95 -18.83 -19.11 -5.54
CA VAL A 95 -17.42 -19.34 -5.21
C VAL A 95 -16.87 -18.06 -4.61
N LYS A 96 -16.40 -18.13 -3.36
CA LYS A 96 -15.74 -17.00 -2.68
C LYS A 96 -14.23 -17.14 -2.79
N LYS A 97 -13.55 -16.05 -3.13
CA LYS A 97 -12.09 -15.92 -3.07
C LYS A 97 -11.75 -14.71 -2.22
N ALA A 98 -10.78 -14.85 -1.33
CA ALA A 98 -10.29 -13.75 -0.51
C ALA A 98 -8.80 -13.54 -0.74
N VAL A 99 -8.35 -12.29 -0.74
CA VAL A 99 -6.94 -11.93 -0.85
C VAL A 99 -6.62 -10.85 0.18
N ARG A 100 -5.52 -11.03 0.88
CA ARG A 100 -5.03 -10.08 1.88
C ARG A 100 -3.66 -9.56 1.45
N GLY A 101 -3.55 -8.24 1.42
CA GLY A 101 -2.30 -7.52 1.18
C GLY A 101 -1.39 -7.52 2.41
N LYS A 102 -0.17 -6.98 2.24
CA LYS A 102 0.77 -6.78 3.34
C LYS A 102 0.30 -5.63 4.23
N ALA A 103 0.60 -5.72 5.51
CA ALA A 103 0.46 -4.60 6.43
C ALA A 103 1.53 -3.54 6.13
N ILE A 104 1.12 -2.29 6.02
CA ILE A 104 2.00 -1.13 5.82
C ILE A 104 1.63 0.00 6.78
N ASN A 105 2.57 0.92 7.02
CA ASN A 105 2.32 2.06 7.90
C ASN A 105 1.25 2.98 7.31
N ILE A 106 0.26 3.38 8.11
CA ILE A 106 -0.84 4.26 7.70
C ILE A 106 -0.29 5.61 7.20
N ALA A 107 0.77 6.13 7.83
CA ALA A 107 1.40 7.39 7.45
C ALA A 107 2.10 7.33 6.08
N TRP A 108 2.27 6.15 5.47
CA TRP A 108 2.81 6.04 4.12
C TRP A 108 1.76 6.12 3.02
N ALA A 109 0.49 5.95 3.36
CA ALA A 109 -0.60 5.86 2.39
C ALA A 109 -1.62 6.98 2.50
N PHE A 110 -1.85 7.51 3.71
CA PHE A 110 -2.97 8.39 3.99
C PHE A 110 -2.55 9.74 4.54
N THR A 111 -3.27 10.79 4.17
CA THR A 111 -3.14 12.11 4.81
C THR A 111 -3.62 12.03 6.27
N GLN A 112 -3.24 13.00 7.12
CA GLN A 112 -3.57 12.97 8.55
C GLN A 112 -5.06 12.80 8.85
N GLU A 113 -5.94 13.40 8.05
CA GLU A 113 -7.40 13.25 8.16
C GLU A 113 -7.81 11.77 8.02
N TYR A 114 -7.34 11.10 6.96
CA TYR A 114 -7.65 9.70 6.69
C TYR A 114 -6.92 8.74 7.64
N GLN A 115 -5.75 9.12 8.16
CA GLN A 115 -5.08 8.39 9.24
C GLN A 115 -5.95 8.35 10.51
N GLN A 116 -6.57 9.48 10.89
CA GLN A 116 -7.48 9.52 12.04
C GLN A 116 -8.75 8.71 11.75
N ALA A 117 -9.34 8.89 10.56
CA ALA A 117 -10.56 8.19 10.18
C ALA A 117 -10.44 6.66 10.23
N ILE A 118 -9.31 6.09 9.77
CA ILE A 118 -9.09 4.63 9.84
C ILE A 118 -8.80 4.15 11.26
N LYS A 119 -8.13 4.95 12.09
CA LYS A 119 -7.91 4.63 13.51
C LYS A 119 -9.22 4.59 14.30
N GLU A 120 -10.16 5.49 13.98
CA GLU A 120 -11.48 5.53 14.60
C GLU A 120 -12.38 4.39 14.13
N LYS A 121 -12.52 4.23 12.81
CA LYS A 121 -13.44 3.26 12.22
C LYS A 121 -12.92 1.83 12.24
N LYS A 122 -11.59 1.64 12.33
CA LYS A 122 -10.84 0.36 12.29
C LYS A 122 -10.98 -0.44 11.00
N LYS A 123 -12.08 -0.29 10.27
CA LYS A 123 -12.35 -0.92 8.99
C LYS A 123 -13.10 0.06 8.10
N ILE A 124 -12.57 0.31 6.91
CA ILE A 124 -13.25 1.05 5.84
C ILE A 124 -13.58 0.05 4.75
N THR A 125 -14.81 0.05 4.26
CA THR A 125 -15.30 -0.89 3.23
C THR A 125 -15.68 -0.15 1.97
N PHE A 126 -15.33 -0.73 0.84
CA PHE A 126 -15.66 -0.28 -0.51
C PHE A 126 -16.30 -1.44 -1.26
N ASP A 127 -17.43 -1.18 -1.90
CA ASP A 127 -17.95 -2.10 -2.91
C ASP A 127 -17.01 -2.08 -4.11
N TYR A 128 -16.69 -3.26 -4.63
CA TYR A 128 -15.80 -3.42 -5.77
C TYR A 128 -16.58 -3.93 -6.96
N GLU A 129 -16.81 -3.04 -7.92
CA GLU A 129 -17.53 -3.38 -9.14
C GLU A 129 -16.67 -4.22 -10.08
N ARG A 130 -17.31 -4.78 -11.10
CA ARG A 130 -16.62 -5.55 -12.13
C ARG A 130 -15.60 -4.64 -12.85
N PRO A 131 -14.39 -5.14 -13.16
CA PRO A 131 -13.45 -4.40 -13.99
C PRO A 131 -14.11 -4.04 -15.32
N THR A 132 -14.18 -2.75 -15.65
CA THR A 132 -14.57 -2.33 -17.01
C THR A 132 -13.39 -2.59 -17.95
N PRO A 133 -13.56 -3.37 -19.03
CA PRO A 133 -12.51 -3.46 -20.04
C PRO A 133 -12.28 -2.07 -20.64
N CYS A 134 -11.04 -1.59 -20.57
CA CYS A 134 -10.60 -0.38 -21.27
C CYS A 134 -10.68 -0.57 -22.79
#